data_AF-A0A962UAV2-F1
#
_entry.id   AF-A0A962UAV2-F1
#
_cell.length_a   1.000
_cell.length_b   1.000
_cell.length_c   1.000
_cell.angle_alpha   90.00
_cell.angle_beta   90.00
_cell.angle_gamma   90.00
#
_symmetry.space_group_name_H-M   'P 1'
#
loop_
_entity.id
_entity.type
_entity.pdbx_description
1 polymer ?
#
loop_
_entity_poly.entity_id
_entity_poly.type
_entity_poly.pdbx_seq_one_letter_code
_entity_poly.pdbx_strand_id
1 'polypeptide(L)'
;PGSSDWQRLRIFLSALLTLSRRTVYRARLGASRLDQRRSADRTGLCAKITNIPDDGSRPMYLDPWMWRRFPAACRHIGQSTRLVIGHSERFAKFMRHARLSEVSAHRALIPGARLPYVKCRELIGAAGTYSSRWTLRGPAPGDRVYLDSTLLRQFERAAGRGPSHEFHNLGFGLYVAIVHEIVHWGADRLGHGGFWEEGEAWEEDVFGRNIKFYFNRWSRRYRIA
;
A
#
# COMPACT_ATOMS: atom_id res chain seq x y z
N PRO A 1 -26.61 17.81 5.77
CA PRO A 1 -26.24 16.45 5.29
C PRO A 1 -24.74 16.35 4.97
N GLY A 2 -23.99 15.48 5.68
CA GLY A 2 -22.65 15.04 5.21
C GLY A 2 -21.49 15.00 6.21
N SER A 3 -21.67 15.35 7.49
CA SER A 3 -20.58 15.29 8.50
C SER A 3 -20.43 13.94 9.22
N SER A 4 -21.39 13.01 9.06
CA SER A 4 -21.43 11.75 9.81
C SER A 4 -20.37 10.74 9.37
N ASP A 5 -20.10 10.64 8.07
CA ASP A 5 -19.32 9.52 7.53
C ASP A 5 -17.82 9.74 7.70
N TRP A 6 -17.39 10.99 7.64
CA TRP A 6 -16.02 11.39 7.96
C TRP A 6 -15.70 11.24 9.45
N GLN A 7 -16.66 11.52 10.33
CA GLN A 7 -16.50 11.24 11.76
C GLN A 7 -16.43 9.73 12.02
N ARG A 8 -17.25 8.92 11.35
CA ARG A 8 -17.21 7.45 11.46
C ARG A 8 -15.90 6.87 10.95
N LEU A 9 -15.38 7.34 9.81
CA LEU A 9 -14.08 6.93 9.29
C LEU A 9 -12.92 7.37 10.21
N ARG A 10 -13.00 8.57 10.79
CA ARG A 10 -12.01 9.07 11.76
C ARG A 10 -12.00 8.27 13.07
N ILE A 11 -13.18 7.90 13.57
CA ILE A 11 -13.34 7.03 14.74
C ILE A 11 -12.79 5.64 14.43
N PHE A 12 -13.11 5.10 13.26
CA PHE A 12 -12.62 3.80 12.81
C PHE A 12 -11.10 3.75 12.68
N LEU A 13 -10.47 4.75 12.04
CA LEU A 13 -9.02 4.83 11.90
C LEU A 13 -8.32 5.05 13.26
N SER A 14 -8.91 5.87 14.14
CA SER A 14 -8.40 6.06 15.52
C SER A 14 -8.49 4.78 16.36
N ALA A 15 -9.58 4.00 16.20
CA ALA A 15 -9.77 2.72 16.89
C ALA A 15 -8.77 1.66 16.39
N LEU A 16 -8.52 1.59 15.08
CA LEU A 16 -7.51 0.70 14.49
C LEU A 16 -6.09 1.01 14.99
N LEU A 17 -5.75 2.29 15.15
CA LEU A 17 -4.45 2.71 15.71
C LEU A 17 -4.32 2.42 17.22
N THR A 18 -5.43 2.41 17.95
CA THR A 18 -5.45 2.07 19.39
C THR A 18 -5.31 0.57 19.61
N LEU A 19 -5.95 -0.24 18.77
CA LEU A 19 -5.80 -1.70 18.77
C LEU A 19 -4.40 -2.12 18.36
N SER A 20 -3.79 -1.49 17.35
CA SER A 20 -2.40 -1.79 16.93
C SER A 20 -1.38 -1.48 18.03
N ARG A 21 -1.56 -0.40 18.81
CA ARG A 21 -0.73 -0.09 19.98
C ARG A 21 -0.84 -1.13 21.08
N ARG A 22 -2.03 -1.67 21.35
CA ARG A 22 -2.24 -2.74 22.36
C ARG A 22 -1.62 -4.08 21.96
N THR A 23 -1.70 -4.43 20.67
CA THR A 23 -1.10 -5.67 20.15
C THR A 23 0.43 -5.61 20.15
N VAL A 24 1.01 -4.46 19.79
CA VAL A 24 2.47 -4.23 19.85
C VAL A 24 2.99 -4.19 21.29
N TYR A 25 2.22 -3.65 22.24
CA TYR A 25 2.60 -3.62 23.66
C TYR A 25 2.58 -5.03 24.30
N ARG A 26 1.61 -5.87 23.94
CA ARG A 26 1.57 -7.28 24.40
C ARG A 26 2.69 -8.13 23.79
N ALA A 27 3.05 -7.90 22.53
CA ALA A 27 4.20 -8.57 21.90
C ALA A 27 5.54 -8.19 22.57
N ARG A 28 5.69 -6.94 23.03
CA ARG A 28 6.91 -6.48 23.73
C ARG A 28 7.08 -7.06 25.14
N LEU A 29 5.99 -7.34 25.85
CA LEU A 29 6.05 -7.95 27.18
C LEU A 29 6.24 -9.48 27.15
N GLY A 30 5.94 -10.13 26.02
CA GLY A 30 6.18 -11.57 25.82
C GLY A 30 7.59 -11.94 25.35
N ALA A 31 8.32 -11.00 24.73
CA ALA A 31 9.62 -11.27 24.10
C ALA A 31 10.85 -11.07 25.02
N SER A 32 10.67 -10.73 26.29
CA SER A 32 11.78 -10.35 27.20
C SER A 32 12.49 -11.53 27.89
N ARG A 33 12.38 -12.78 27.43
CA ARG A 33 13.01 -13.93 28.11
C ARG A 33 13.87 -14.87 27.27
N LEU A 34 14.02 -14.65 25.97
CA LEU A 34 14.89 -15.48 25.13
C LEU A 34 15.73 -14.57 24.23
N ASP A 35 16.99 -14.97 24.01
CA ASP A 35 18.01 -14.34 23.17
C ASP A 35 18.88 -13.22 23.77
N GLN A 36 19.60 -13.58 24.84
CA GLN A 36 21.02 -13.23 24.93
C GLN A 36 21.85 -14.42 24.45
N ARG A 37 22.51 -14.31 23.27
CA ARG A 37 23.90 -14.77 23.03
C ARG A 37 24.32 -14.74 21.54
N ARG A 38 25.52 -14.16 21.34
CA ARG A 38 26.50 -14.27 20.22
C ARG A 38 26.20 -13.39 18.98
N SER A 39 26.94 -12.32 18.68
CA SER A 39 28.40 -12.04 18.55
C SER A 39 28.95 -12.31 17.15
N ALA A 40 29.33 -11.19 16.50
CA ALA A 40 30.39 -10.95 15.51
C ALA A 40 30.58 -11.90 14.31
N ASP A 41 30.51 -11.37 13.08
CA ASP A 41 31.76 -10.98 12.41
C ASP A 41 31.58 -10.01 11.21
N ARG A 42 32.62 -9.22 10.97
CA ARG A 42 32.72 -8.15 9.95
C ARG A 42 33.38 -8.69 8.68
N THR A 43 32.65 -8.85 7.58
CA THR A 43 33.17 -8.74 6.18
C THR A 43 31.99 -8.76 5.20
N GLY A 44 32.00 -7.91 4.16
CA GLY A 44 31.03 -8.00 3.04
C GLY A 44 29.98 -6.89 2.96
N LEU A 45 30.42 -5.65 2.77
CA LEU A 45 29.55 -4.46 2.61
C LEU A 45 28.65 -4.48 1.35
N CYS A 46 28.74 -5.49 0.49
CA CYS A 46 27.82 -5.71 -0.65
C CYS A 46 26.71 -6.75 -0.39
N ALA A 47 26.71 -7.46 0.73
CA ALA A 47 25.68 -8.45 1.09
C ALA A 47 24.59 -7.88 2.04
N LYS A 48 24.64 -6.59 2.40
CA LYS A 48 23.84 -6.01 3.49
C LYS A 48 22.38 -5.64 3.16
N ILE A 49 21.82 -6.10 2.04
CA ILE A 49 20.36 -5.98 1.79
C ILE A 49 19.62 -7.29 2.07
N THR A 50 20.31 -8.42 2.31
CA THR A 50 19.66 -9.74 2.40
C THR A 50 19.31 -10.21 3.81
N ASN A 51 19.82 -9.55 4.87
CA ASN A 51 19.52 -9.91 6.27
C ASN A 51 18.59 -8.90 6.95
N ILE A 52 17.43 -8.64 6.35
CA ILE A 52 16.29 -8.11 7.10
C ILE A 52 15.63 -9.32 7.79
N PRO A 53 15.49 -9.35 9.13
CA PRO A 53 14.83 -10.45 9.83
C PRO A 53 13.50 -10.82 9.16
N ASP A 54 13.26 -12.10 8.92
CA ASP A 54 11.99 -12.60 8.41
C ASP A 54 11.04 -12.84 9.60
N ASP A 55 10.56 -11.74 10.18
CA ASP A 55 9.51 -11.73 11.20
C ASP A 55 8.10 -11.76 10.56
N GLY A 56 8.00 -12.11 9.27
CA GLY A 56 6.79 -11.95 8.49
C GLY A 56 6.42 -10.49 8.16
N SER A 57 7.36 -9.53 8.25
CA SER A 57 7.16 -8.11 7.88
C SER A 57 7.72 -7.70 6.52
N ARG A 58 8.46 -8.57 5.81
CA ARG A 58 9.02 -8.27 4.48
C ARG A 58 7.88 -7.94 3.53
N PRO A 59 7.88 -6.85 2.73
CA PRO A 59 6.71 -6.32 2.03
C PRO A 59 6.37 -7.05 0.72
N MET A 60 5.15 -6.84 0.18
CA MET A 60 4.85 -6.91 -1.25
C MET A 60 6.06 -6.30 -1.94
N TYR A 61 6.63 -6.90 -2.98
CA TYR A 61 7.96 -6.47 -3.41
C TYR A 61 7.99 -4.97 -3.74
N LEU A 62 8.38 -4.17 -2.76
CA LEU A 62 8.59 -2.74 -2.84
C LEU A 62 10.04 -2.62 -3.25
N ASP A 63 10.29 -1.86 -4.32
CA ASP A 63 11.65 -1.67 -4.81
C ASP A 63 12.59 -1.24 -3.65
N PRO A 64 13.77 -1.87 -3.48
CA PRO A 64 14.71 -1.52 -2.41
C PRO A 64 15.09 -0.03 -2.37
N TRP A 65 15.05 0.64 -3.53
CA TRP A 65 15.25 2.08 -3.60
C TRP A 65 14.13 2.86 -2.87
N MET A 66 12.88 2.40 -2.97
CA MET A 66 11.76 3.00 -2.23
C MET A 66 11.98 2.93 -0.73
N TRP A 67 12.47 1.80 -0.20
CA TRP A 67 12.75 1.66 1.23
C TRP A 67 13.81 2.65 1.73
N ARG A 68 14.83 2.90 0.92
CA ARG A 68 15.88 3.87 1.26
C ARG A 68 15.37 5.31 1.21
N ARG A 69 14.45 5.62 0.28
CA ARG A 69 14.00 7.00 0.02
C ARG A 69 12.73 7.41 0.76
N PHE A 70 11.82 6.45 0.98
CA PHE A 70 10.47 6.64 1.53
C PHE A 70 10.13 5.56 2.59
N PRO A 71 10.94 5.42 3.65
CA PRO A 71 10.77 4.34 4.62
C PRO A 71 9.44 4.38 5.37
N ALA A 72 8.90 5.54 5.74
CA ALA A 72 7.60 5.61 6.42
C ALA A 72 6.45 5.27 5.47
N ALA A 73 6.49 5.75 4.23
CA ALA A 73 5.52 5.35 3.20
C ALA A 73 5.52 3.84 2.96
N CYS A 74 6.70 3.20 2.86
CA CYS A 74 6.81 1.74 2.68
C CYS A 74 6.20 0.95 3.85
N ARG A 75 6.46 1.38 5.09
CA ARG A 75 5.82 0.80 6.28
C ARG A 75 4.30 0.99 6.25
N HIS A 76 3.85 2.18 5.91
CA HIS A 76 2.43 2.52 5.83
C HIS A 76 1.71 1.67 4.78
N ILE A 77 2.30 1.47 3.60
CA ILE A 77 1.77 0.59 2.55
C ILE A 77 1.61 -0.83 3.09
N GLY A 78 2.67 -1.42 3.65
CA GLY A 78 2.62 -2.79 4.17
C GLY A 78 1.61 -2.99 5.30
N GLN A 79 1.38 -1.96 6.14
CA GLN A 79 0.35 -1.99 7.17
C GLN A 79 -1.06 -1.82 6.58
N SER A 80 -1.22 -0.90 5.63
CA SER A 80 -2.53 -0.54 5.08
C SER A 80 -3.10 -1.61 4.16
N THR A 81 -2.27 -2.31 3.39
CA THR A 81 -2.76 -3.43 2.55
C THR A 81 -3.27 -4.60 3.40
N ARG A 82 -2.67 -4.84 4.58
CA ARG A 82 -3.18 -5.83 5.56
C ARG A 82 -4.56 -5.47 6.12
N LEU A 83 -4.93 -4.19 6.17
CA LEU A 83 -6.27 -3.78 6.60
C LEU A 83 -7.36 -4.26 5.64
N VAL A 84 -7.04 -4.42 4.35
CA VAL A 84 -7.97 -5.02 3.38
C VAL A 84 -8.24 -6.47 3.78
N ILE A 85 -7.19 -7.23 4.03
CA ILE A 85 -7.25 -8.65 4.41
C ILE A 85 -8.03 -8.84 5.73
N GLY A 86 -7.76 -7.99 6.73
CA GLY A 86 -8.41 -8.07 8.04
C GLY A 86 -9.90 -7.72 8.05
N HIS A 87 -10.45 -7.21 6.94
CA HIS A 87 -11.85 -6.83 6.82
C HIS A 87 -12.53 -7.69 5.75
N SER A 88 -13.12 -8.82 6.16
CA SER A 88 -13.65 -9.87 5.29
C SER A 88 -14.48 -9.34 4.11
N GLU A 89 -15.38 -8.38 4.35
CA GLU A 89 -16.20 -7.77 3.29
C GLU A 89 -15.35 -7.01 2.25
N ARG A 90 -14.37 -6.21 2.69
CA ARG A 90 -13.48 -5.46 1.78
C ARG A 90 -12.56 -6.40 1.02
N PHE A 91 -12.10 -7.46 1.68
CA PHE A 91 -11.28 -8.47 1.05
C PHE A 91 -12.06 -9.26 -0.01
N ALA A 92 -13.31 -9.64 0.26
CA ALA A 92 -14.19 -10.27 -0.72
C ALA A 92 -14.44 -9.36 -1.95
N LYS A 93 -14.70 -8.06 -1.71
CA LYS A 93 -14.82 -7.05 -2.78
C LYS A 93 -13.52 -6.92 -3.58
N PHE A 94 -12.37 -6.87 -2.91
CA PHE A 94 -11.06 -6.85 -3.56
C PHE A 94 -10.85 -8.09 -4.45
N MET A 95 -11.09 -9.29 -3.94
CA MET A 95 -10.94 -10.54 -4.72
C MET A 95 -11.82 -10.54 -5.96
N ARG A 96 -13.08 -10.11 -5.82
CA ARG A 96 -14.04 -10.04 -6.92
C ARG A 96 -13.55 -9.13 -8.04
N HIS A 97 -13.18 -7.89 -7.70
CA HIS A 97 -12.75 -6.89 -8.69
C HIS A 97 -11.37 -7.17 -9.28
N ALA A 98 -10.43 -7.60 -8.45
CA ALA A 98 -9.10 -8.02 -8.89
C ALA A 98 -9.12 -9.37 -9.61
N ARG A 99 -10.24 -10.10 -9.57
CA ARG A 99 -10.42 -11.45 -10.13
C ARG A 99 -9.34 -12.43 -9.67
N LEU A 100 -8.90 -12.28 -8.43
CA LEU A 100 -7.86 -13.13 -7.84
C LEU A 100 -8.51 -14.23 -7.00
N SER A 101 -7.94 -15.43 -7.05
CA SER A 101 -8.23 -16.45 -6.03
C SER A 101 -7.81 -15.94 -4.65
N GLU A 102 -8.41 -16.46 -3.59
CA GLU A 102 -8.08 -16.08 -2.21
C GLU A 102 -6.57 -16.15 -1.92
N VAL A 103 -5.93 -17.25 -2.29
CA VAL A 103 -4.47 -17.41 -2.13
C VAL A 103 -3.70 -16.34 -2.90
N SER A 104 -4.12 -16.01 -4.13
CA SER A 104 -3.45 -14.99 -4.95
C SER A 104 -3.70 -13.58 -4.43
N ALA A 105 -4.90 -13.30 -3.93
CA ALA A 105 -5.28 -12.03 -3.32
C ALA A 105 -4.53 -11.79 -2.01
N HIS A 106 -4.42 -12.81 -1.17
CA HIS A 106 -3.56 -12.79 0.01
C HIS A 106 -2.13 -12.49 -0.40
N ARG A 107 -1.56 -13.21 -1.38
CA ARG A 107 -0.19 -12.94 -1.83
C ARG A 107 -0.05 -11.50 -2.35
N ALA A 108 -0.98 -10.99 -3.16
CA ALA A 108 -0.91 -9.65 -3.70
C ALA A 108 -0.92 -8.54 -2.63
N LEU A 109 -1.61 -8.76 -1.51
CA LEU A 109 -1.76 -7.78 -0.42
C LEU A 109 -0.80 -8.02 0.76
N ILE A 110 -0.26 -9.23 0.90
CA ILE A 110 0.63 -9.61 1.99
C ILE A 110 2.04 -9.11 1.70
N PRO A 111 2.65 -8.48 2.71
CA PRO A 111 4.08 -8.39 2.82
C PRO A 111 4.80 -9.71 2.50
N GLY A 112 5.55 -9.78 1.39
CA GLY A 112 6.61 -10.76 1.13
C GLY A 112 6.46 -11.46 -0.22
N ALA A 113 5.30 -11.28 -0.87
CA ALA A 113 5.04 -11.84 -2.17
C ALA A 113 5.86 -11.15 -3.25
N ARG A 114 6.31 -11.94 -4.22
CA ARG A 114 7.07 -11.46 -5.39
C ARG A 114 6.24 -10.54 -6.30
N LEU A 115 4.91 -10.59 -6.23
CA LEU A 115 4.03 -9.93 -7.18
C LEU A 115 2.78 -9.35 -6.48
N PRO A 116 2.32 -8.15 -6.88
CA PRO A 116 2.93 -7.27 -7.88
C PRO A 116 4.25 -6.62 -7.40
N TYR A 117 5.11 -6.24 -8.35
CA TYR A 117 6.31 -5.43 -8.09
C TYR A 117 5.91 -3.96 -7.97
N VAL A 118 6.01 -3.39 -6.77
CA VAL A 118 5.69 -1.98 -6.55
C VAL A 118 6.96 -1.14 -6.67
N LYS A 119 6.88 -0.14 -7.53
CA LYS A 119 7.90 0.88 -7.73
C LYS A 119 7.29 2.26 -7.51
N CYS A 120 8.11 3.29 -7.60
CA CYS A 120 7.60 4.64 -7.77
C CYS A 120 8.33 5.36 -8.87
N ARG A 121 7.64 6.34 -9.45
CA ARG A 121 8.13 7.28 -10.46
C ARG A 121 7.32 8.56 -10.34
N GLU A 122 7.72 9.62 -11.00
CA GLU A 122 6.84 10.77 -11.14
C GLU A 122 5.68 10.43 -12.08
N LEU A 123 4.46 10.74 -11.64
CA LEU A 123 3.24 10.55 -12.42
C LEU A 123 2.54 11.90 -12.62
N ILE A 124 2.11 12.17 -13.84
CA ILE A 124 1.37 13.40 -14.16
C ILE A 124 -0.13 13.10 -14.02
N GLY A 125 -0.78 13.70 -13.02
CA GLY A 125 -2.24 13.61 -12.87
C GLY A 125 -2.75 12.26 -12.38
N ALA A 126 -1.92 11.47 -11.70
CA ALA A 126 -2.32 10.20 -11.09
C ALA A 126 -1.52 9.95 -9.80
N ALA A 127 -2.14 9.31 -8.81
CA ALA A 127 -1.49 8.87 -7.57
C ALA A 127 -0.79 7.51 -7.72
N GLY A 128 -1.24 6.72 -8.71
CA GLY A 128 -0.70 5.42 -9.06
C GLY A 128 -0.98 5.10 -10.53
N THR A 129 -0.34 4.04 -11.01
CA THR A 129 -0.63 3.39 -12.29
C THR A 129 -0.03 1.99 -12.27
N TYR A 130 -0.57 1.04 -13.02
CA TYR A 130 0.03 -0.28 -13.22
C TYR A 130 0.56 -0.43 -14.64
N SER A 131 1.51 -1.36 -14.83
CA SER A 131 1.92 -1.79 -16.16
C SER A 131 0.96 -2.87 -16.63
N SER A 132 0.12 -2.57 -17.62
CA SER A 132 -0.69 -3.60 -18.28
C SER A 132 0.20 -4.57 -19.04
N ARG A 133 -0.23 -5.83 -19.09
CA ARG A 133 0.32 -6.87 -19.95
C ARG A 133 -0.03 -6.64 -21.40
N TRP A 134 -1.01 -5.80 -21.71
CA TRP A 134 -1.47 -5.55 -23.07
C TRP A 134 -1.06 -4.16 -23.51
N THR A 135 -0.21 -4.11 -24.53
CA THR A 135 0.16 -2.85 -25.21
C THR A 135 -0.29 -2.91 -26.66
N LEU A 136 -0.31 -1.75 -27.33
CA LEU A 136 -0.53 -1.67 -28.79
C LEU A 136 0.48 -2.50 -29.61
N ARG A 137 1.60 -2.93 -28.99
CA ARG A 137 2.65 -3.74 -29.61
C ARG A 137 2.64 -5.21 -29.17
N GLY A 138 1.58 -5.64 -28.46
CA GLY A 138 1.44 -7.00 -27.93
C GLY A 138 1.81 -7.11 -26.45
N PRO A 139 2.04 -8.35 -25.97
CA PRO A 139 2.27 -8.62 -24.55
C PRO A 139 3.53 -7.93 -24.00
N ALA A 140 3.39 -7.23 -22.87
CA ALA A 140 4.48 -6.62 -22.11
C ALA A 140 4.57 -7.25 -20.71
N PRO A 141 5.71 -7.13 -19.99
CA PRO A 141 5.82 -7.59 -18.60
C PRO A 141 4.93 -6.72 -17.67
N GLY A 142 3.64 -7.05 -17.60
CA GLY A 142 2.63 -6.35 -16.79
C GLY A 142 2.56 -6.83 -15.34
N ASP A 143 3.70 -6.80 -14.67
CA ASP A 143 3.86 -7.29 -13.30
C ASP A 143 4.18 -6.17 -12.31
N ARG A 144 3.95 -4.91 -12.71
CA ARG A 144 4.39 -3.73 -11.96
C ARG A 144 3.24 -2.82 -11.59
N VAL A 145 3.30 -2.30 -10.38
CA VAL A 145 2.49 -1.17 -9.89
C VAL A 145 3.43 -0.02 -9.60
N TYR A 146 3.06 1.18 -10.00
CA TYR A 146 3.81 2.41 -9.80
C TYR A 146 3.00 3.36 -8.93
N LEU A 147 3.62 3.90 -7.90
CA LEU A 147 3.07 5.01 -7.11
C LEU A 147 3.75 6.32 -7.49
N ASP A 148 3.02 7.43 -7.38
CA ASP A 148 3.58 8.75 -7.62
C ASP A 148 4.61 9.13 -6.56
N SER A 149 5.81 9.48 -7.01
CA SER A 149 6.90 9.88 -6.12
C SER A 149 6.64 11.21 -5.41
N THR A 150 5.81 12.10 -5.96
CA THR A 150 5.43 13.35 -5.28
C THR A 150 4.53 13.08 -4.08
N LEU A 151 3.51 12.21 -4.24
CA LEU A 151 2.70 11.72 -3.12
C LEU A 151 3.56 11.10 -2.01
N LEU A 152 4.51 10.22 -2.38
CA LEU A 152 5.40 9.59 -1.40
C LEU A 152 6.28 10.62 -0.67
N ARG A 153 6.82 11.62 -1.36
CA ARG A 153 7.58 12.73 -0.74
C ARG A 153 6.74 13.53 0.25
N GLN A 154 5.50 13.84 -0.11
CA GLN A 154 4.58 14.57 0.76
C GLN A 154 4.26 13.77 2.02
N PHE A 155 3.92 12.49 1.85
CA PHE A 155 3.67 11.58 2.98
C PHE A 155 4.87 11.51 3.91
N GLU A 156 6.08 11.35 3.36
CA GLU A 156 7.29 11.20 4.18
C GLU A 156 7.61 12.47 4.99
N ARG A 157 7.40 13.66 4.39
CA ARG A 157 7.51 14.94 5.10
C ARG A 157 6.47 15.06 6.22
N ALA A 158 5.21 14.70 5.94
CA ALA A 158 4.15 14.74 6.94
C ALA A 158 4.42 13.74 8.09
N ALA A 159 4.93 12.54 7.77
CA ALA A 159 5.31 11.53 8.75
C ALA A 159 6.40 12.03 9.71
N GLY A 160 7.39 12.77 9.18
CA GLY A 160 8.46 13.38 9.99
C GLY A 160 7.98 14.45 10.98
N ARG A 161 6.81 15.06 10.72
CA ARG A 161 6.16 16.03 11.63
C ARG A 161 5.24 15.38 12.67
N GLY A 162 4.99 14.07 12.56
CA GLY A 162 4.09 13.33 13.43
C GLY A 162 2.62 13.34 12.99
N PRO A 163 1.72 12.72 13.80
CA PRO A 163 0.32 12.55 13.45
C PRO A 163 -0.40 13.90 13.27
N SER A 164 -0.97 14.11 12.09
CA SER A 164 -1.69 15.34 11.73
C SER A 164 -2.84 15.00 10.77
N HIS A 165 -3.75 15.96 10.54
CA HIS A 165 -4.81 15.78 9.55
C HIS A 165 -4.25 15.55 8.14
N GLU A 166 -3.18 16.27 7.78
CA GLU A 166 -2.44 16.09 6.53
C GLU A 166 -1.85 14.68 6.43
N PHE A 167 -1.15 14.22 7.47
CA PHE A 167 -0.59 12.87 7.52
C PHE A 167 -1.66 11.78 7.33
N HIS A 168 -2.82 11.92 7.99
CA HIS A 168 -3.92 10.96 7.84
C HIS A 168 -4.53 10.98 6.43
N ASN A 169 -4.70 12.16 5.82
CA ASN A 169 -5.25 12.27 4.47
C ASN A 169 -4.28 11.69 3.43
N LEU A 170 -2.98 12.00 3.54
CA LEU A 170 -1.95 11.44 2.66
C LEU A 170 -1.83 9.93 2.86
N GLY A 171 -1.93 9.44 4.09
CA GLY A 171 -1.93 8.01 4.39
C GLY A 171 -3.14 7.29 3.82
N PHE A 172 -4.33 7.88 3.91
CA PHE A 172 -5.53 7.35 3.27
C PHE A 172 -5.39 7.33 1.75
N GLY A 173 -4.82 8.39 1.16
CA GLY A 173 -4.57 8.42 -0.28
C GLY A 173 -3.56 7.41 -0.77
N LEU A 174 -2.48 7.22 -0.02
CA LEU A 174 -1.50 6.19 -0.33
C LEU A 174 -2.11 4.79 -0.25
N TYR A 175 -2.97 4.54 0.74
CA TYR A 175 -3.73 3.30 0.88
C TYR A 175 -4.67 3.04 -0.29
N VAL A 176 -5.50 4.03 -0.67
CA VAL A 176 -6.43 3.88 -1.79
C VAL A 176 -5.65 3.67 -3.09
N ALA A 177 -4.64 4.50 -3.36
CA ALA A 177 -3.83 4.40 -4.58
C ALA A 177 -3.18 3.02 -4.73
N ILE A 178 -2.55 2.48 -3.69
CA ILE A 178 -1.89 1.18 -3.84
C ILE A 178 -2.88 0.04 -4.05
N VAL A 179 -4.01 0.02 -3.33
CA VAL A 179 -4.99 -1.07 -3.48
C VAL A 179 -5.70 -0.97 -4.84
N HIS A 180 -6.04 0.24 -5.28
CA HIS A 180 -6.63 0.53 -6.58
C HIS A 180 -5.77 -0.07 -7.72
N GLU A 181 -4.48 0.23 -7.73
CA GLU A 181 -3.60 -0.26 -8.80
C GLU A 181 -3.36 -1.78 -8.72
N ILE A 182 -3.38 -2.37 -7.53
CA ILE A 182 -3.30 -3.83 -7.37
C ILE A 182 -4.58 -4.51 -7.91
N VAL A 183 -5.74 -3.89 -7.74
CA VAL A 183 -7.01 -4.40 -8.30
C VAL A 183 -6.92 -4.46 -9.83
N HIS A 184 -6.52 -3.36 -10.48
CA HIS A 184 -6.33 -3.38 -11.93
C HIS A 184 -5.28 -4.41 -12.36
N TRP A 185 -4.14 -4.47 -11.67
CA TRP A 185 -3.11 -5.45 -11.97
C TRP A 185 -3.63 -6.89 -11.86
N GLY A 186 -4.44 -7.20 -10.84
CA GLY A 186 -5.05 -8.52 -10.67
C GLY A 186 -5.96 -8.88 -11.85
N ALA A 187 -6.83 -7.95 -12.24
CA ALA A 187 -7.79 -8.15 -13.32
C ALA A 187 -7.10 -8.37 -14.68
N ASP A 188 -6.05 -7.57 -14.96
CA ASP A 188 -5.28 -7.61 -16.21
C ASP A 188 -4.53 -8.96 -16.41
N ARG A 189 -4.12 -9.63 -15.33
CA ARG A 189 -3.39 -10.92 -15.40
C ARG A 189 -4.16 -12.03 -16.10
N LEU A 190 -5.49 -12.00 -16.06
CA LEU A 190 -6.34 -13.04 -16.62
C LEU A 190 -6.75 -12.77 -18.07
N GLY A 191 -6.19 -11.74 -18.72
CA GLY A 191 -6.53 -11.40 -20.10
C GLY A 191 -7.96 -10.85 -20.27
N HIS A 192 -8.66 -10.61 -19.18
CA HIS A 192 -9.99 -10.03 -19.16
C HIS A 192 -9.91 -8.52 -18.95
N GLY A 193 -9.18 -7.83 -19.82
CA GLY A 193 -9.17 -6.37 -19.89
C GLY A 193 -10.55 -5.86 -20.32
N GLY A 194 -11.48 -5.82 -19.36
CA GLY A 194 -12.59 -4.89 -19.41
C GLY A 194 -12.02 -3.47 -19.35
N PHE A 195 -12.75 -2.50 -19.89
CA PHE A 195 -12.33 -1.11 -19.91
C PHE A 195 -11.97 -0.61 -18.50
N TRP A 196 -10.66 -0.48 -18.23
CA TRP A 196 -9.94 0.47 -17.37
C TRP A 196 -10.49 0.90 -15.98
N GLU A 197 -11.53 0.26 -15.44
CA GLU A 197 -12.31 0.80 -14.31
C GLU A 197 -12.41 -0.13 -13.08
N GLU A 198 -11.69 -1.25 -13.02
CA GLU A 198 -11.83 -2.20 -11.88
C GLU A 198 -11.42 -1.59 -10.53
N GLY A 199 -10.39 -0.74 -10.52
CA GLY A 199 -9.98 0.01 -9.34
C GLY A 199 -11.07 0.97 -8.88
N GLU A 200 -11.70 1.68 -9.81
CA GLU A 200 -12.83 2.58 -9.58
C GLU A 200 -14.06 1.84 -9.05
N ALA A 201 -14.43 0.72 -9.68
CA ALA A 201 -15.56 -0.11 -9.26
C ALA A 201 -15.34 -0.69 -7.85
N TRP A 202 -14.10 -1.07 -7.52
CA TRP A 202 -13.75 -1.47 -6.16
C TRP A 202 -13.91 -0.32 -5.15
N GLU A 203 -13.50 0.89 -5.52
CA GLU A 203 -13.68 2.07 -4.66
C GLU A 203 -15.17 2.38 -4.41
N GLU A 204 -15.99 2.31 -5.45
CA GLU A 204 -17.43 2.50 -5.33
C GLU A 204 -18.07 1.46 -4.41
N ASP A 205 -17.71 0.18 -4.55
CA ASP A 205 -18.24 -0.87 -3.69
C ASP A 205 -17.80 -0.77 -2.23
N VAL A 206 -16.58 -0.30 -1.97
CA VAL A 206 -16.02 -0.23 -0.61
C VAL A 206 -16.38 1.08 0.10
N PHE A 207 -16.43 2.19 -0.65
CA PHE A 207 -16.56 3.54 -0.08
C PHE A 207 -17.85 4.26 -0.52
N GLY A 208 -18.66 3.65 -1.38
CA GLY A 208 -19.88 4.23 -1.94
C GLY A 208 -19.64 5.32 -2.99
N ARG A 209 -18.38 5.52 -3.42
CA ARG A 209 -17.98 6.52 -4.43
C ARG A 209 -16.57 6.27 -4.93
N ASN A 210 -16.30 6.73 -6.14
CA ASN A 210 -14.96 6.84 -6.70
C ASN A 210 -14.15 7.91 -5.94
N ILE A 211 -13.06 7.50 -5.30
CA ILE A 211 -12.17 8.35 -4.50
C ILE A 211 -11.05 8.96 -5.35
N LYS A 212 -10.67 8.35 -6.49
CA LYS A 212 -9.64 8.86 -7.42
C LYS A 212 -9.82 10.33 -7.79
N PHE A 213 -11.07 10.81 -7.89
CA PHE A 213 -11.40 12.21 -8.14
C PHE A 213 -10.93 13.18 -7.04
N TYR A 214 -10.80 12.72 -5.79
CA TYR A 214 -10.36 13.55 -4.66
C TYR A 214 -8.84 13.86 -4.71
N PHE A 215 -8.02 12.94 -5.26
CA PHE A 215 -6.56 13.13 -5.31
C PHE A 215 -6.10 14.00 -6.47
N ASN A 216 -6.82 13.97 -7.60
CA ASN A 216 -6.55 14.89 -8.73
C ASN A 216 -6.80 16.36 -8.38
N ARG A 217 -7.66 16.64 -7.39
CA ARG A 217 -7.83 17.99 -6.84
C ARG A 217 -6.70 18.39 -5.89
N TRP A 218 -6.12 17.43 -5.17
CA TRP A 218 -4.96 17.64 -4.30
C TRP A 218 -3.67 17.90 -5.09
N SER A 219 -3.39 17.11 -6.14
CA SER A 219 -2.22 17.32 -7.00
C SER A 219 -2.22 18.70 -7.69
N ARG A 220 -3.40 19.24 -8.03
CA ARG A 220 -3.53 20.63 -8.53
C ARG A 220 -3.29 21.69 -7.46
N ARG A 221 -3.72 21.46 -6.22
CA ARG A 221 -3.62 22.44 -5.12
C ARG A 221 -2.21 22.54 -4.52
N TYR A 222 -1.39 21.51 -4.71
CA TYR A 222 -0.01 21.43 -4.23
C TYR A 222 1.03 21.37 -5.36
N ARG A 223 0.67 21.78 -6.59
CA ARG A 223 1.64 22.30 -7.57
C ARG A 223 2.18 23.62 -7.02
N ILE A 224 3.13 23.51 -6.10
CA ILE A 224 3.97 24.62 -5.69
C ILE A 224 5.05 24.73 -6.77
N ALA A 225 5.07 25.89 -7.43
CA ALA A 225 6.12 26.37 -8.32
C ALA A 225 7.48 26.41 -7.62
#